data_AF-A0A6C0DVB4-F1
#
_entry.id   AF-A0A6C0DVB4-F1
#
_cell.length_a   1.000
_cell.length_b   1.000
_cell.length_c   1.000
_cell.angle_alpha   90.00
_cell.angle_beta   90.00
_cell.angle_gamma   90.00
#
_symmetry.space_group_name_H-M   'P 1'
#
loop_
_entity.id
_entity.type
_entity.pdbx_description
1 polymer ?
#
loop_
_entity_poly.entity_id
_entity_poly.type
_entity_poly.pdbx_seq_one_letter_code
_entity_poly.pdbx_strand_id
1 'polypeptide(L)'
;MWATYNYANFPTIYVTISGSIERTSDFTDFIEQWLSLFNSNKDYNLYFDTVNCGYINIKYAILMAHKIKQFKKKKYSNLQFSKILVANKSILILLRLIFYIESPLAPVEVLYKKNNSILSEHFQRC
;
A
#
# COMPACT_ATOMS: atom_id res chain seq x y z
N MET A 1 1.21 16.50 -2.07
CA MET A 1 0.82 15.26 -1.37
C MET A 1 0.67 14.17 -2.40
N TRP A 2 1.52 13.15 -2.31
CA TRP A 2 1.54 12.02 -3.24
C TRP A 2 0.46 10.97 -2.94
N ALA A 3 0.05 10.87 -1.67
CA ALA A 3 -1.01 9.97 -1.22
C ALA A 3 -2.10 10.74 -0.45
N THR A 4 -3.37 10.41 -0.71
CA THR A 4 -4.54 11.00 -0.05
C THR A 4 -5.40 9.91 0.58
N TYR A 5 -5.78 10.08 1.85
CA TYR A 5 -6.62 9.14 2.59
C TYR A 5 -8.04 9.68 2.70
N ASN A 6 -9.02 8.91 2.25
CA ASN A 6 -10.43 9.21 2.36
C ASN A 6 -11.12 8.24 3.34
N TYR A 7 -11.69 8.82 4.39
CA TYR A 7 -12.32 8.13 5.52
C TYR A 7 -13.85 8.09 5.45
N ALA A 8 -14.47 8.62 4.38
CA ALA A 8 -15.93 8.75 4.26
C ALA A 8 -16.68 7.41 4.38
N ASN A 9 -16.01 6.30 4.05
CA ASN A 9 -16.58 4.94 4.03
C ASN A 9 -15.95 4.02 5.09
N PHE A 10 -15.52 4.58 6.22
CA PHE A 10 -14.95 3.80 7.32
C PHE A 10 -15.87 2.61 7.70
N PRO A 11 -15.34 1.38 7.88
CA PRO A 11 -13.95 1.01 8.11
C PRO A 11 -13.08 0.83 6.86
N THR A 12 -13.62 1.05 5.66
CA THR A 12 -12.82 1.03 4.43
C THR A 12 -12.26 2.42 4.16
N ILE A 13 -10.94 2.53 4.20
CA ILE A 13 -10.21 3.76 3.92
C ILE A 13 -9.65 3.67 2.50
N TYR A 14 -10.03 4.63 1.67
CA TYR A 14 -9.56 4.71 0.29
C TYR A 14 -8.29 5.55 0.25
N VAL A 15 -7.22 4.99 -0.31
CA VAL A 15 -5.92 5.63 -0.42
C VAL A 15 -5.61 5.84 -1.89
N THR A 16 -5.67 7.08 -2.36
CA THR A 16 -5.31 7.41 -3.75
C THR A 16 -3.84 7.81 -3.80
N ILE A 17 -3.05 7.07 -4.59
CA ILE A 17 -1.65 7.36 -4.89
C ILE A 17 -1.58 7.91 -6.31
N SER A 18 -1.12 9.16 -6.44
CA SER A 18 -1.12 9.87 -7.71
C SER A 18 0.15 10.71 -7.89
N GLY A 19 0.60 10.83 -9.14
CA GLY A 19 1.82 11.56 -9.48
C GLY A 19 3.09 10.77 -9.15
N SER A 20 4.20 11.48 -9.00
CA SER A 20 5.52 10.91 -8.70
C SER A 20 5.97 11.33 -7.30
N ILE A 21 6.88 10.56 -6.70
CA ILE A 21 7.53 10.98 -5.45
C ILE A 21 8.60 12.00 -5.80
N GLU A 22 8.30 13.28 -5.62
CA GLU A 22 9.21 14.39 -5.92
C GLU A 22 10.19 14.64 -4.78
N ARG A 23 9.73 14.46 -3.53
CA ARG A 23 10.52 14.70 -2.32
C ARG A 23 10.42 13.51 -1.38
N THR A 24 11.46 13.33 -0.56
CA THR A 24 11.43 12.31 0.51
C THR A 24 10.26 12.52 1.47
N SER A 25 9.84 13.78 1.68
CA SER A 25 8.69 14.13 2.52
C SER A 25 7.40 13.48 2.04
N ASP A 26 7.16 13.35 0.72
CA ASP A 26 5.94 12.72 0.20
C ASP A 26 5.80 11.26 0.67
N PHE A 27 6.91 10.54 0.74
CA PHE A 27 6.95 9.18 1.27
C PHE A 27 6.79 9.16 2.79
N THR A 28 7.44 10.10 3.50
CA THR A 28 7.31 10.22 4.96
C THR A 28 5.86 10.51 5.36
N ASP A 29 5.21 11.47 4.72
CA ASP A 29 3.82 11.87 4.99
C ASP A 29 2.85 10.70 4.77
N PHE A 30 3.08 9.89 3.73
CA PHE A 30 2.33 8.66 3.50
C PHE A 30 2.49 7.66 4.66
N ILE A 31 3.73 7.41 5.08
CA ILE A 31 4.04 6.48 6.17
C ILE A 31 3.47 6.96 7.51
N GLU A 32 3.55 8.26 7.80
CA GLU A 32 3.03 8.85 9.02
C GLU A 32 1.51 8.82 9.09
N GLN A 33 0.82 9.09 7.97
CA GLN A 33 -0.63 8.91 7.90
C GLN A 33 -1.03 7.45 8.10
N TRP A 34 -0.35 6.48 7.47
CA TRP A 34 -0.61 5.07 7.73
C TRP A 34 -0.37 4.71 9.20
N LEU A 35 0.71 5.21 9.81
CA LEU A 35 1.01 4.99 11.22
C LEU A 35 -0.09 5.51 12.14
N SER A 36 -0.66 6.68 11.83
CA SER A 36 -1.73 7.28 12.62
C SER A 36 -2.96 6.39 12.72
N LEU A 37 -3.24 5.57 11.70
CA LEU A 37 -4.37 4.64 11.69
C LEU A 37 -4.27 3.57 12.78
N PHE A 38 -3.05 3.13 13.11
CA PHE A 38 -2.84 2.15 14.17
C PHE A 38 -3.19 2.72 15.56
N ASN A 39 -3.10 4.04 15.74
CA ASN A 39 -3.45 4.69 17.00
C ASN A 39 -4.97 4.81 17.21
N SER A 40 -5.78 4.54 16.18
CA SER A 40 -7.23 4.66 16.27
C SER A 40 -7.93 3.54 17.06
N ASN A 41 -7.23 2.43 17.36
CA ASN A 41 -7.78 1.22 18.00
C ASN A 41 -9.03 0.62 17.32
N LYS A 42 -9.31 1.00 16.07
CA LYS A 42 -10.41 0.45 15.28
C LYS A 42 -9.86 -0.39 14.14
N ASP A 43 -10.54 -1.48 13.84
CA ASP A 43 -10.25 -2.31 12.66
C ASP A 43 -10.58 -1.55 11.38
N TYR A 44 -9.70 -1.67 10.37
CA TYR A 44 -9.87 -1.00 9.09
C TYR A 44 -9.33 -1.82 7.93
N ASN A 45 -9.80 -1.48 6.73
CA ASN A 45 -9.33 -2.00 5.45
C ASN A 45 -8.72 -0.86 4.63
N LEU A 46 -7.67 -1.16 3.86
CA LEU A 46 -7.04 -0.17 2.97
C LEU A 46 -7.31 -0.51 1.52
N TYR A 47 -7.87 0.43 0.77
CA TYR A 47 -8.14 0.29 -0.65
C TYR A 47 -7.29 1.29 -1.40
N PHE A 48 -6.18 0.81 -1.96
CA PHE A 48 -5.23 1.61 -2.70
C PHE A 48 -5.65 1.73 -4.16
N ASP A 49 -5.76 2.96 -4.65
CA ASP A 49 -5.87 3.29 -6.06
C ASP A 49 -4.53 3.85 -6.54
N THR A 50 -3.88 3.14 -7.46
CA THR A 50 -2.60 3.54 -8.05
C THR A 50 -2.70 3.87 -9.55
N VAL A 51 -3.91 4.07 -10.07
CA VAL A 51 -4.14 4.28 -11.52
C VAL A 51 -3.37 5.49 -12.05
N ASN A 52 -3.30 6.56 -11.26
CA ASN A 52 -2.61 7.79 -11.60
C ASN A 52 -1.19 7.86 -11.03
N CYS A 53 -0.63 6.72 -10.60
CA CYS A 53 0.71 6.68 -10.06
C CYS A 53 1.76 6.70 -11.18
N GLY A 54 2.63 7.71 -11.13
CA GLY A 54 3.77 7.87 -12.02
C GLY A 54 4.91 6.90 -11.70
N TYR A 55 6.09 7.25 -12.20
CA TYR A 55 7.30 6.48 -11.93
C TYR A 55 7.69 6.57 -10.45
N ILE A 56 7.88 5.41 -9.82
CA ILE A 56 8.42 5.30 -8.46
C ILE A 56 9.82 4.68 -8.55
N ASN A 57 10.80 5.35 -7.94
CA ASN A 57 12.14 4.80 -7.80
C ASN A 57 12.12 3.58 -6.87
N ILE A 58 12.80 2.50 -7.26
CA ILE A 58 12.90 1.23 -6.53
C ILE A 58 13.34 1.38 -5.07
N LYS A 59 14.09 2.44 -4.73
CA LYS A 59 14.47 2.75 -3.34
C LYS A 59 13.26 2.82 -2.41
N TYR A 60 12.11 3.32 -2.89
CA TYR A 60 10.91 3.45 -2.06
C TYR A 60 10.22 2.11 -1.81
N ALA A 61 10.37 1.12 -2.71
CA ALA A 61 9.93 -0.25 -2.45
C ALA A 61 10.75 -0.88 -1.30
N ILE A 62 12.07 -0.67 -1.31
CA ILE A 62 12.96 -1.15 -0.23
C ILE A 62 12.62 -0.47 1.09
N LEU A 63 12.40 0.85 1.09
CA LEU A 63 11.99 1.60 2.28
C LEU A 63 10.62 1.13 2.80
N MET A 64 9.67 0.87 1.92
CA MET A 64 8.35 0.33 2.28
C MET A 64 8.48 -1.02 2.98
N ALA A 65 9.26 -1.95 2.42
CA ALA A 65 9.49 -3.25 3.04
C ALA A 65 10.09 -3.11 4.45
N HIS A 66 11.06 -2.20 4.64
CA HIS A 66 11.59 -1.90 5.97
C HIS A 66 10.54 -1.32 6.93
N LYS A 67 9.61 -0.48 6.45
CA LYS A 67 8.52 0.06 7.27
C LYS A 67 7.51 -1.00 7.65
N ILE A 68 7.12 -1.88 6.73
CA ILE A 68 6.27 -3.05 7.00
C ILE A 68 6.90 -3.92 8.10
N LYS A 69 8.21 -4.20 8.00
CA LYS A 69 8.97 -4.94 9.01
C LYS A 69 8.91 -4.27 10.39
N GLN A 70 9.03 -2.94 10.44
CA GLN A 70 8.92 -2.17 11.68
C GLN A 70 7.51 -2.24 12.26
N PHE A 71 6.48 -2.16 11.43
CA PHE A 71 5.08 -2.24 11.85
C PHE A 71 4.76 -3.64 12.43
N LYS A 72 5.28 -4.70 11.82
CA LYS A 72 5.15 -6.07 12.33
C LYS A 72 5.77 -6.24 13.72
N LYS A 73 6.95 -5.67 13.96
CA LYS A 73 7.61 -5.73 15.28
C LYS A 73 6.76 -5.08 16.38
N LYS A 74 5.99 -4.05 16.05
CA LYS A 74 5.06 -3.38 16.96
C LYS A 74 3.75 -4.14 17.18
N LYS A 75 3.54 -5.27 16.50
CA LYS A 75 2.36 -6.15 16.62
C LYS A 75 1.02 -5.45 16.37
N TYR A 76 0.98 -4.48 15.47
CA TYR A 76 -0.27 -3.88 15.05
C TYR A 76 -1.19 -4.92 14.37
N SER A 77 -2.45 -4.98 14.79
CA SER A 77 -3.43 -5.98 14.32
C SER A 77 -4.70 -5.38 13.72
N ASN A 78 -4.81 -4.06 13.69
CA ASN A 78 -6.04 -3.37 13.30
C ASN A 78 -6.27 -3.35 11.77
N LEU A 79 -5.22 -3.57 10.98
CA LEU A 79 -5.35 -3.69 9.53
C LEU A 79 -5.82 -5.11 9.21
N GLN A 80 -7.07 -5.25 8.75
CA GLN A 80 -7.69 -6.55 8.49
C GLN A 80 -7.42 -7.03 7.06
N PHE A 81 -7.45 -6.12 6.09
CA PHE A 81 -7.28 -6.45 4.68
C PHE A 81 -6.76 -5.25 3.87
N SER A 82 -6.06 -5.51 2.77
CA SER A 82 -5.73 -4.48 1.79
C SER A 82 -6.07 -4.90 0.36
N LYS A 83 -6.65 -3.99 -0.40
CA LYS A 83 -6.88 -4.13 -1.84
C LYS A 83 -6.06 -3.09 -2.58
N ILE A 84 -5.39 -3.48 -3.65
CA ILE A 84 -4.55 -2.57 -4.45
C ILE A 84 -4.96 -2.66 -5.91
N LEU A 85 -5.49 -1.58 -6.45
CA LEU A 85 -5.75 -1.44 -7.89
C LEU A 85 -4.49 -0.91 -8.58
N VAL A 86 -3.94 -1.71 -9.49
CA VAL A 86 -2.69 -1.45 -10.20
C VAL A 86 -2.95 -1.31 -11.70
N ALA A 87 -2.64 -0.13 -12.25
CA ALA A 87 -2.82 0.15 -13.67
C ALA A 87 -1.58 -0.18 -14.52
N ASN A 88 -0.37 -0.12 -13.94
CA ASN A 88 0.88 -0.28 -14.68
C ASN A 88 1.73 -1.46 -14.16
N LYS A 89 2.46 -2.10 -15.07
CA LYS A 89 3.32 -3.25 -14.77
C LYS A 89 4.47 -2.89 -13.83
N SER A 90 4.97 -1.65 -13.88
CA SER A 90 6.04 -1.15 -13.02
C SER A 90 5.64 -1.18 -11.54
N ILE A 91 4.45 -0.69 -11.18
CA ILE A 91 3.97 -0.73 -9.80
C ILE A 91 3.73 -2.17 -9.35
N LEU A 92 3.21 -3.03 -10.23
CA LEU A 92 3.05 -4.46 -9.91
C LEU A 92 4.41 -5.12 -9.56
N ILE A 93 5.46 -4.83 -10.32
CA ILE A 93 6.82 -5.32 -10.03
C ILE A 93 7.32 -4.80 -8.69
N LEU A 94 7.09 -3.51 -8.38
CA LEU A 94 7.49 -2.92 -7.10
C LEU A 94 6.73 -3.55 -5.93
N LEU A 95 5.43 -3.80 -6.05
CA LEU A 95 4.64 -4.48 -5.02
C LEU A 95 5.13 -5.91 -4.77
N ARG A 96 5.41 -6.66 -5.84
CA ARG A 96 6.01 -7.99 -5.73
C ARG A 96 7.37 -7.94 -5.04
N LEU A 97 8.20 -6.95 -5.35
CA LEU A 97 9.49 -6.75 -4.67
C LEU A 97 9.29 -6.44 -3.18
N ILE A 98 8.35 -5.57 -2.83
CA ILE A 98 8.02 -5.25 -1.43
C ILE A 98 7.66 -6.53 -0.68
N PHE A 99 6.69 -7.29 -1.20
CA PHE A 99 6.18 -8.50 -0.54
C PHE A 99 7.14 -9.70 -0.60
N TYR A 100 8.10 -9.68 -1.52
CA TYR A 100 9.22 -10.60 -1.53
C TYR A 100 10.22 -10.32 -0.41
N ILE A 101 10.56 -9.04 -0.17
CA ILE A 101 11.49 -8.64 0.90
C ILE A 101 10.85 -8.81 2.28
N GLU A 102 9.58 -8.41 2.43
CA GLU A 102 8.85 -8.49 3.69
C GLU A 102 7.39 -8.84 3.43
N SER A 103 6.91 -9.96 3.98
CA SER A 103 5.52 -10.37 3.79
C SER A 103 4.54 -9.31 4.35
N PRO A 104 3.31 -9.21 3.81
CA PRO A 104 2.41 -8.14 4.21
C PRO A 104 1.96 -8.25 5.66
N LEU A 105 1.46 -7.13 6.22
CA LEU A 105 0.91 -7.06 7.58
C LEU A 105 -0.42 -7.82 7.72
N ALA A 106 -1.21 -7.80 6.65
CA ALA A 106 -2.53 -8.39 6.51
C ALA A 106 -2.67 -8.97 5.09
N PRO A 107 -3.68 -9.81 4.80
CA PRO A 107 -3.92 -10.29 3.45
C PRO A 107 -4.08 -9.14 2.46
N VAL A 108 -3.38 -9.24 1.33
CA VAL A 108 -3.41 -8.24 0.25
C VAL A 108 -3.93 -8.87 -1.03
N GLU A 109 -4.92 -8.23 -1.65
CA GLU A 109 -5.37 -8.53 -3.00
C GLU A 109 -4.90 -7.43 -3.96
N VAL A 110 -4.14 -7.80 -4.98
CA VAL A 110 -3.67 -6.90 -6.02
C VAL A 110 -4.43 -7.16 -7.31
N LEU A 111 -5.19 -6.17 -7.79
CA LEU A 111 -5.96 -6.23 -9.03
C LEU A 111 -5.23 -5.47 -10.13
N TYR A 112 -5.03 -6.11 -11.29
CA TYR A 112 -4.40 -5.46 -12.44
C TYR A 112 -4.97 -5.97 -13.76
N LYS A 113 -4.91 -5.14 -14.80
CA LYS A 113 -5.38 -5.49 -16.15
C LYS A 113 -4.27 -6.14 -16.97
N LYS A 114 -4.56 -7.28 -17.60
CA LYS A 114 -3.67 -7.94 -18.57
C LYS A 114 -4.51 -8.44 -19.75
N ASN A 115 -4.17 -8.02 -20.97
CA ASN A 115 -4.82 -8.46 -22.22
C ASN A 115 -6.36 -8.39 -22.17
N ASN A 116 -6.92 -7.24 -21.76
CA ASN A 116 -8.36 -7.01 -21.56
C ASN A 116 -9.05 -7.80 -20.45
N SER A 117 -8.36 -8.68 -19.74
CA SER A 117 -8.87 -9.36 -18.55
C SER A 117 -8.37 -8.71 -17.27
N ILE A 118 -9.20 -8.74 -16.23
CA ILE A 118 -8.80 -8.37 -14.86
C ILE A 118 -8.24 -9.61 -14.20
N LEU A 119 -7.03 -9.51 -13.64
CA LEU A 119 -6.37 -10.56 -12.89
C LEU A 119 -6.17 -10.11 -11.43
N SER A 120 -6.12 -11.08 -10.53
CA SER A 120 -5.82 -10.87 -9.11
C SER A 120 -4.59 -11.67 -8.67
N GLU A 121 -3.76 -11.06 -7.83
CA GLU A 121 -2.69 -11.71 -7.08
C GLU A 121 -2.96 -11.56 -5.58
N HIS A 122 -2.81 -12.65 -4.83
CA HIS A 122 -3.03 -12.65 -3.40
C HIS A 122 -1.69 -12.83 -2.67
N PHE A 123 -1.39 -11.92 -1.74
CA PHE A 123 -0.24 -12.02 -0.85
C PHE A 123 -0.74 -12.23 0.57
N GLN A 124 -0.25 -13.29 1.22
CA GLN A 124 -0.64 -13.65 2.58
C GLN A 124 0.52 -13.44 3.54
N ARG A 125 0.18 -13.26 4.81
CA ARG A 125 1.13 -13.23 5.91
C ARG A 125 1.69 -14.65 6.10
N CYS A 126 3.02 -14.80 6.03
CA CYS A 126 3.72 -16.02 6.42
C CYS A 126 3.73 -16.20 7.94
#